data_AF-A0AAW3C2I4-F1
#
_entry.id   AF-A0AAW3C2I4-F1
#
_cell.length_a   1.000
_cell.length_b   1.000
_cell.length_c   1.000
_cell.angle_alpha   90.00
_cell.angle_beta   90.00
_cell.angle_gamma   90.00
#
_symmetry.space_group_name_H-M   'P 1'
#
loop_
_entity.id
_entity.type
_entity.pdbx_description
1 polymer ?
#
loop_
_entity_poly.entity_id
_entity_poly.type
_entity_poly.pdbx_seq_one_letter_code
_entity_poly.pdbx_strand_id
1 'polypeptide(L)'
;MSAPNIEDVVEVEDRRTPVDTSSIDDMDREALRDELRRLDSQKATLEAKLTDALQYLASTPVGLHGRLLDNEGFPRDDCDLYAVRTARNTADSTRNDLRALGEKMYSLLSALHRQTQEEAQLQMVQDAAARRQRQAAVEKRAQRIAELQRVAQLKPCLVVAKVDANSPAEEAGLSVGMRVLQYGVITRTELNAEGLQALARETAAHEGEPIVVWVRKPSELEDDPFELVLVPQRWQGAGLLGCALDKVEDETA
;
A
#
# COMPACT_ATOMS: atom_id res chain seq x y z
N MET A 1 1.15 -72.97 17.79
CA MET A 1 0.24 -72.64 16.67
C MET A 1 -0.12 -71.17 16.84
N SER A 2 0.61 -70.27 16.17
CA SER A 2 0.40 -68.82 16.26
C SER A 2 -0.85 -68.42 15.51
N ALA A 3 -1.69 -67.61 16.16
CA ALA A 3 -2.82 -66.92 15.53
C ALA A 3 -2.30 -65.93 14.47
N PRO A 4 -2.99 -65.77 13.32
CA PRO A 4 -2.64 -64.72 12.39
C PRO A 4 -3.03 -63.35 12.95
N ASN A 5 -2.09 -62.41 12.81
CA ASN A 5 -2.14 -61.03 13.26
C ASN A 5 -3.16 -60.23 12.43
N ILE A 6 -4.00 -59.42 13.06
CA ILE A 6 -5.17 -58.76 12.43
C ILE A 6 -4.84 -57.41 11.78
N GLU A 7 -3.61 -57.24 11.30
CA GLU A 7 -3.17 -56.04 10.57
C GLU A 7 -3.46 -56.17 9.07
N ASP A 8 -4.68 -56.56 8.71
CA ASP A 8 -5.25 -56.14 7.43
C ASP A 8 -5.92 -54.78 7.68
N VAL A 9 -5.08 -53.75 7.86
CA VAL A 9 -5.49 -52.38 7.57
C VAL A 9 -5.84 -52.38 6.09
N VAL A 10 -7.14 -52.47 5.80
CA VAL A 10 -7.66 -52.13 4.48
C VAL A 10 -7.23 -50.68 4.26
N GLU A 11 -6.14 -50.45 3.53
CA GLU A 11 -5.87 -49.16 2.91
C GLU A 11 -7.09 -48.89 2.03
N VAL A 12 -8.04 -48.13 2.57
CA VAL A 12 -9.14 -47.58 1.79
C VAL A 12 -8.49 -46.50 0.93
N GLU A 13 -7.95 -46.90 -0.22
CA GLU A 13 -7.53 -45.98 -1.27
C GLU A 13 -8.69 -45.02 -1.51
N ASP A 14 -8.45 -43.73 -1.25
CA ASP A 14 -9.44 -42.70 -1.50
C ASP A 14 -9.53 -42.47 -3.01
N ARG A 15 -10.32 -43.31 -3.71
CA ARG A 15 -10.49 -43.28 -5.17
C ARG A 15 -11.33 -42.09 -5.66
N ARG A 16 -11.57 -41.10 -4.82
CA ARG A 16 -12.34 -39.91 -5.17
C ARG A 16 -11.52 -38.99 -6.07
N THR A 17 -12.18 -38.46 -7.10
CA THR A 17 -11.62 -37.37 -7.90
C THR A 17 -11.48 -36.13 -7.01
N PRO A 18 -10.31 -35.48 -6.99
CA PRO A 18 -10.13 -34.23 -6.25
C PRO A 18 -11.15 -33.19 -6.74
N VAL A 19 -11.64 -32.36 -5.81
CA VAL A 19 -12.50 -31.21 -6.15
C VAL A 19 -11.75 -30.35 -7.17
N ASP A 20 -12.36 -30.15 -8.33
CA ASP A 20 -11.83 -29.23 -9.34
C ASP A 20 -11.92 -27.80 -8.81
N THR A 21 -10.79 -27.27 -8.36
CA THR A 21 -10.67 -25.92 -7.80
C THR A 21 -10.37 -24.87 -8.85
N SER A 22 -10.15 -25.24 -10.11
CA SER A 22 -9.74 -24.29 -11.16
C SER A 22 -10.74 -23.16 -11.37
N SER A 23 -12.03 -23.46 -11.26
CA SER A 23 -13.09 -22.46 -11.42
C SER A 23 -13.33 -21.57 -10.20
N ILE A 24 -12.74 -21.89 -9.04
CA ILE A 24 -12.97 -21.16 -7.78
C ILE A 24 -12.14 -19.88 -7.72
N ASP A 25 -10.93 -19.90 -8.27
CA ASP A 25 -9.98 -18.79 -8.19
C ASP A 25 -10.42 -17.58 -9.04
N ASP A 26 -11.20 -17.80 -10.09
CA ASP A 26 -11.69 -16.75 -10.99
C ASP A 26 -13.01 -16.09 -10.52
N MET A 27 -13.61 -16.55 -9.41
CA MET A 27 -14.88 -16.02 -8.93
C MET A 27 -14.73 -14.72 -8.14
N ASP A 28 -15.65 -13.79 -8.38
CA ASP A 28 -15.78 -12.56 -7.58
C ASP A 28 -16.09 -12.86 -6.12
N ARG A 29 -15.63 -12.01 -5.20
CA ARG A 29 -15.82 -12.17 -3.75
C ARG A 29 -17.28 -12.31 -3.33
N GLU A 30 -18.19 -11.54 -3.93
CA GLU A 30 -19.61 -11.65 -3.63
C GLU A 30 -20.19 -12.98 -4.12
N ALA A 31 -19.77 -13.42 -5.32
CA ALA A 31 -20.16 -14.72 -5.85
C ALA A 31 -19.64 -15.88 -4.98
N LEU A 32 -18.41 -15.77 -4.44
CA LEU A 32 -17.86 -16.74 -3.48
C LEU A 32 -18.70 -16.81 -2.20
N ARG A 33 -19.14 -15.66 -1.66
CA ARG A 33 -20.00 -15.60 -0.47
C ARG A 33 -21.37 -16.20 -0.71
N ASP A 34 -21.98 -15.89 -1.85
CA ASP A 34 -23.29 -16.42 -2.20
C ASP A 34 -23.25 -17.93 -2.47
N GLU A 35 -22.22 -18.42 -3.16
CA GLU A 35 -22.00 -19.86 -3.33
C GLU A 35 -21.79 -20.55 -1.96
N LEU A 36 -21.04 -19.94 -1.03
CA LEU A 36 -20.86 -20.49 0.31
C LEU A 36 -22.19 -20.58 1.08
N ARG A 37 -23.04 -19.54 1.02
CA ARG A 37 -24.39 -19.56 1.63
C ARG A 37 -25.28 -20.64 1.00
N ARG A 38 -25.18 -20.82 -0.32
CA ARG A 38 -25.90 -21.86 -1.06
C ARG A 38 -25.45 -23.25 -0.61
N LEU A 39 -24.15 -23.47 -0.47
CA LEU A 39 -23.58 -24.74 0.02
C LEU A 39 -23.95 -25.02 1.47
N ASP A 40 -24.02 -24.00 2.34
CA ASP A 40 -24.45 -24.15 3.73
C ASP A 40 -25.92 -24.63 3.81
N SER A 41 -26.79 -24.07 2.96
CA SER A 41 -28.18 -24.53 2.84
C SER A 41 -28.28 -25.97 2.34
N GLN A 42 -27.43 -26.35 1.37
CA GLN A 42 -27.35 -27.73 0.87
C GLN A 42 -26.83 -28.68 1.95
N LYS A 43 -25.83 -28.27 2.72
CA LYS A 43 -25.28 -29.02 3.85
C LYS A 43 -26.38 -29.32 4.86
N ALA A 44 -27.14 -28.32 5.30
CA ALA A 44 -28.24 -28.51 6.25
C ALA A 44 -29.28 -29.52 5.74
N THR A 45 -29.58 -29.50 4.44
CA THR A 45 -30.50 -30.47 3.81
C THR A 45 -29.95 -31.89 3.86
N LEU A 46 -28.67 -32.08 3.55
CA LEU A 46 -28.01 -33.39 3.60
C LEU A 46 -27.85 -33.88 5.06
N GLU A 47 -27.54 -33.00 6.01
CA GLU A 47 -27.48 -33.33 7.43
C GLU A 47 -28.84 -33.78 7.98
N ALA A 48 -29.93 -33.12 7.58
CA ALA A 48 -31.28 -33.56 7.92
C ALA A 48 -31.58 -34.96 7.35
N LYS A 49 -31.29 -35.17 6.06
CA LYS A 49 -31.47 -36.49 5.41
C LYS A 49 -30.66 -37.60 6.07
N LEU A 50 -29.42 -37.30 6.47
CA LEU A 50 -28.57 -38.26 7.19
C LEU A 50 -29.16 -38.56 8.56
N THR A 51 -29.59 -37.54 9.29
CA THR A 51 -30.22 -37.68 10.61
C THR A 51 -31.46 -38.57 10.52
N ASP A 52 -32.35 -38.32 9.56
CA ASP A 52 -33.57 -39.11 9.35
C ASP A 52 -33.24 -40.57 9.05
N ALA A 53 -32.27 -40.84 8.16
CA ALA A 53 -31.85 -42.19 7.83
C ALA A 53 -31.25 -42.92 9.03
N LEU A 54 -30.43 -42.24 9.84
CA LEU A 54 -29.84 -42.81 11.06
C LEU A 54 -30.89 -43.06 12.15
N GLN A 55 -31.85 -42.14 12.32
CA GLN A 55 -32.94 -42.31 13.27
C GLN A 55 -33.84 -43.49 12.89
N TYR A 56 -34.15 -43.64 11.60
CA TYR A 56 -34.86 -44.81 11.10
C TYR A 56 -34.07 -46.10 11.34
N LEU A 57 -32.77 -46.12 11.01
CA LEU A 57 -31.95 -47.31 11.26
C LEU A 57 -31.86 -47.66 12.74
N ALA A 58 -31.78 -46.66 13.63
CA ALA A 58 -31.74 -46.86 15.07
C ALA A 58 -33.04 -47.44 15.65
N SER A 59 -34.19 -47.24 14.99
CA SER A 59 -35.46 -47.85 15.40
C SER A 59 -35.64 -49.29 14.90
N THR A 60 -34.77 -49.75 13.99
CA THR A 60 -34.78 -51.13 13.48
C THR A 60 -33.84 -52.06 14.26
N PRO A 61 -34.17 -53.34 14.45
CA PRO A 61 -33.36 -54.28 15.23
C PRO A 61 -31.97 -54.55 14.63
N VAL A 62 -31.80 -54.32 13.33
CA VAL A 62 -30.54 -54.55 12.60
C VAL A 62 -29.61 -53.33 12.57
N GLY A 63 -30.11 -52.12 12.81
CA GLY A 63 -29.28 -50.90 12.82
C GLY A 63 -28.49 -50.65 11.51
N LEU A 64 -27.37 -49.93 11.62
CA LEU A 64 -26.53 -49.54 10.47
C LEU A 64 -25.67 -50.69 9.92
N HIS A 65 -25.21 -51.62 10.76
CA HIS A 65 -24.26 -52.68 10.35
C HIS A 65 -24.71 -54.11 10.68
N GLY A 66 -25.87 -54.29 11.32
CA GLY A 66 -26.35 -55.62 11.70
C GLY A 66 -26.71 -56.52 10.52
N ARG A 67 -26.74 -57.82 10.78
CA ARG A 67 -27.00 -58.86 9.78
C ARG A 67 -28.46 -58.86 9.34
N LEU A 68 -28.69 -58.84 8.03
CA LEU A 68 -30.05 -58.89 7.42
C LEU A 68 -30.66 -60.31 7.38
N LEU A 69 -29.88 -61.31 7.76
CA LEU A 69 -30.28 -62.70 7.85
C LEU A 69 -30.44 -63.09 9.30
N ASP A 70 -31.35 -64.02 9.56
CA ASP A 70 -31.51 -64.67 10.86
C ASP A 70 -30.38 -65.69 11.13
N ASN A 71 -30.55 -66.47 12.20
CA ASN A 71 -29.59 -67.51 12.61
C ASN A 71 -29.63 -68.76 11.71
N GLU A 72 -30.73 -68.97 11.00
CA GLU A 72 -30.96 -70.12 10.10
C GLU A 72 -30.52 -69.81 8.66
N GLY A 73 -30.21 -68.55 8.36
CA GLY A 73 -29.74 -68.08 7.05
C GLY A 73 -30.84 -67.52 6.14
N PHE A 74 -32.04 -67.31 6.66
CA PHE A 74 -33.16 -66.75 5.91
C PHE A 74 -33.30 -65.23 6.13
N PRO A 75 -33.94 -64.50 5.19
CA PRO A 75 -34.26 -63.09 5.38
C PRO A 75 -35.09 -62.88 6.65
N ARG A 76 -34.71 -61.93 7.50
CA ARG A 76 -35.47 -61.62 8.71
C ARG A 76 -36.88 -61.12 8.38
N ASP A 77 -37.84 -61.53 9.20
CA ASP A 77 -39.24 -61.11 9.17
C ASP A 77 -39.55 -59.97 10.16
N ASP A 78 -38.68 -59.75 11.14
CA ASP A 78 -38.79 -58.73 12.19
C ASP A 78 -38.63 -57.28 11.69
N CYS A 79 -38.21 -57.06 10.44
CA CYS A 79 -38.04 -55.74 9.85
C CYS A 79 -38.14 -55.74 8.31
N ASP A 80 -38.42 -54.56 7.74
CA ASP A 80 -38.38 -54.36 6.29
C ASP A 80 -36.93 -54.24 5.80
N LEU A 81 -36.40 -55.33 5.26
CA LEU A 81 -35.03 -55.41 4.74
C LEU A 81 -34.77 -54.45 3.56
N TYR A 82 -35.78 -54.17 2.74
CA TYR A 82 -35.63 -53.26 1.61
C TYR A 82 -35.47 -51.82 2.10
N ALA A 83 -36.31 -51.42 3.05
CA ALA A 83 -36.23 -50.10 3.66
C ALA A 83 -34.92 -49.91 4.44
N VAL A 84 -34.48 -50.92 5.21
CA VAL A 84 -33.17 -50.90 5.89
C VAL A 84 -32.02 -50.75 4.90
N ARG A 85 -31.98 -51.54 3.83
CA ARG A 85 -30.91 -51.45 2.83
C ARG A 85 -30.87 -50.08 2.16
N THR A 86 -32.03 -49.53 1.85
CA THR A 86 -32.17 -48.19 1.26
C THR A 86 -31.69 -47.11 2.23
N ALA A 87 -32.06 -47.21 3.51
CA ALA A 87 -31.64 -46.27 4.54
C ALA A 87 -30.12 -46.34 4.81
N ARG A 88 -29.52 -47.54 4.82
CA ARG A 88 -28.06 -47.70 4.94
C ARG A 88 -27.32 -47.05 3.77
N ASN A 89 -27.74 -47.37 2.55
CA ASN A 89 -27.16 -46.76 1.35
C ASN A 89 -27.31 -45.23 1.36
N THR A 90 -28.47 -44.74 1.80
CA THR A 90 -28.71 -43.30 1.95
C THR A 90 -27.77 -42.68 2.97
N ALA A 91 -27.57 -43.31 4.13
CA ALA A 91 -26.65 -42.80 5.15
C ALA A 91 -25.20 -42.75 4.64
N ASP A 92 -24.75 -43.81 3.98
CA ASP A 92 -23.36 -43.89 3.48
C ASP A 92 -23.12 -42.94 2.31
N SER A 93 -24.06 -42.87 1.34
CA SER A 93 -23.96 -41.91 0.23
C SER A 93 -23.97 -40.47 0.76
N THR A 94 -24.88 -40.15 1.68
CA THR A 94 -25.02 -38.79 2.23
C THR A 94 -23.80 -38.39 3.06
N ARG A 95 -23.16 -39.32 3.79
CA ARG A 95 -21.88 -39.06 4.46
C ARG A 95 -20.77 -38.69 3.48
N ASN A 96 -20.68 -39.42 2.37
CA ASN A 96 -19.70 -39.14 1.33
C ASN A 96 -19.97 -37.78 0.67
N ASP A 97 -21.25 -37.47 0.39
CA ASP A 97 -21.66 -36.19 -0.17
C ASP A 97 -21.34 -35.02 0.77
N LEU A 98 -21.63 -35.16 2.07
CA LEU A 98 -21.30 -34.15 3.09
C LEU A 98 -19.79 -33.91 3.19
N ARG A 99 -18.98 -34.96 3.10
CA ARG A 99 -17.53 -34.84 3.09
C ARG A 99 -17.03 -34.08 1.85
N ALA A 100 -17.52 -34.44 0.66
CA ALA A 100 -17.18 -33.76 -0.59
C ALA A 100 -17.62 -32.29 -0.58
N LEU A 101 -18.81 -32.00 -0.04
CA LEU A 101 -19.30 -30.64 0.13
C LEU A 101 -18.43 -29.83 1.10
N GLY A 102 -17.99 -30.44 2.20
CA GLY A 102 -17.08 -29.81 3.16
C GLY A 102 -15.72 -29.45 2.54
N GLU A 103 -15.16 -30.33 1.72
CA GLU A 103 -13.92 -30.07 0.96
C GLU A 103 -14.10 -28.88 0.00
N LYS A 104 -15.24 -28.79 -0.70
CA LYS A 104 -15.58 -27.64 -1.56
C LYS A 104 -15.77 -26.34 -0.75
N MET A 105 -16.43 -26.39 0.39
CA MET A 105 -16.59 -25.21 1.25
C MET A 105 -15.24 -24.70 1.77
N TYR A 106 -14.32 -25.61 2.11
CA TYR A 106 -12.98 -25.27 2.57
C TYR A 106 -12.15 -24.57 1.49
N SER A 107 -12.22 -25.03 0.24
CA SER A 107 -11.51 -24.37 -0.87
C SER A 107 -12.06 -22.97 -1.14
N LEU A 108 -13.39 -22.80 -1.15
CA LEU A 108 -14.04 -21.49 -1.29
C LEU A 108 -13.66 -20.52 -0.16
N LEU A 109 -13.65 -21.00 1.08
CA LEU A 109 -13.29 -20.17 2.23
C LEU A 109 -11.82 -19.76 2.19
N SER A 110 -10.94 -20.67 1.77
CA SER A 110 -9.51 -20.37 1.57
C SER A 110 -9.31 -19.32 0.49
N ALA A 111 -10.03 -19.42 -0.63
CA ALA A 111 -9.98 -18.44 -1.72
C ALA A 111 -10.43 -17.04 -1.24
N LEU A 112 -11.53 -16.96 -0.48
CA LEU A 112 -12.03 -15.72 0.10
C LEU A 112 -11.02 -15.09 1.07
N HIS A 113 -10.39 -15.90 1.94
CA HIS A 113 -9.36 -15.43 2.86
C HIS A 113 -8.14 -14.88 2.10
N ARG A 114 -7.69 -15.56 1.05
CA ARG A 114 -6.58 -15.10 0.20
C ARG A 114 -6.90 -13.74 -0.42
N GLN A 115 -8.06 -13.59 -1.07
CA GLN A 115 -8.49 -12.31 -1.67
C GLN A 115 -8.54 -11.19 -0.62
N THR A 116 -9.09 -11.46 0.57
CA THR A 116 -9.20 -10.46 1.65
C THR A 116 -7.82 -10.04 2.18
N GLN A 117 -6.88 -10.98 2.28
CA GLN A 117 -5.52 -10.69 2.72
C GLN A 117 -4.75 -9.83 1.70
N GLU A 118 -4.89 -10.13 0.41
CA GLU A 118 -4.27 -9.36 -0.67
C GLU A 118 -4.78 -7.90 -0.67
N GLU A 119 -6.09 -7.70 -0.56
CA GLU A 119 -6.69 -6.36 -0.45
C GLU A 119 -6.16 -5.60 0.78
N ALA A 120 -6.12 -6.25 1.94
CA ALA A 120 -5.61 -5.64 3.16
C ALA A 120 -4.12 -5.26 3.04
N GLN A 121 -3.30 -6.10 2.42
CA GLN A 121 -1.89 -5.81 2.18
C GLN A 121 -1.71 -4.62 1.24
N LEU A 122 -2.48 -4.56 0.15
CA LEU A 122 -2.46 -3.43 -0.78
C LEU A 122 -2.85 -2.12 -0.08
N GLN A 123 -3.88 -2.16 0.76
CA GLN A 123 -4.32 -1.00 1.53
C GLN A 123 -3.23 -0.54 2.53
N MET A 124 -2.56 -1.47 3.22
CA MET A 124 -1.45 -1.14 4.13
C MET A 124 -0.28 -0.48 3.40
N VAL A 125 0.09 -0.96 2.21
CA VAL A 125 1.15 -0.37 1.39
C VAL A 125 0.78 1.04 0.94
N GLN A 126 -0.45 1.25 0.50
CA GLN A 126 -0.95 2.57 0.10
C GLN A 126 -0.95 3.56 1.26
N ASP A 127 -1.43 3.13 2.43
CA ASP A 127 -1.43 3.96 3.64
C ASP A 127 -0.01 4.32 4.10
N ALA A 128 0.92 3.35 4.03
CA ALA A 128 2.32 3.60 4.36
C ALA A 128 2.96 4.61 3.40
N ALA A 129 2.69 4.49 2.10
CA ALA A 129 3.16 5.44 1.08
C ALA A 129 2.59 6.85 1.33
N ALA A 130 1.29 6.96 1.60
CA ALA A 130 0.63 8.24 1.90
C ALA A 130 1.20 8.89 3.17
N ARG A 131 1.47 8.10 4.22
CA ARG A 131 2.13 8.59 5.45
C ARG A 131 3.53 9.11 5.17
N ARG A 132 4.33 8.38 4.39
CA ARG A 132 5.69 8.79 4.02
C ARG A 132 5.70 10.09 3.21
N GLN A 133 4.77 10.25 2.28
CA GLN A 133 4.60 11.49 1.52
C GLN A 133 4.22 12.68 2.42
N ARG A 134 3.29 12.48 3.36
CA ARG A 134 2.92 13.53 4.33
C ARG A 134 4.09 13.91 5.22
N GLN A 135 4.86 12.94 5.72
CA GLN A 135 6.06 13.20 6.53
C GLN A 135 7.10 14.00 5.74
N ALA A 136 7.41 13.58 4.51
CA ALA A 136 8.34 14.31 3.65
C ALA A 136 7.87 15.75 3.34
N ALA A 137 6.56 15.98 3.18
CA ALA A 137 6.01 17.31 2.97
C ALA A 137 6.14 18.20 4.22
N VAL A 138 5.90 17.63 5.42
CA VAL A 138 6.09 18.35 6.70
C VAL A 138 7.57 18.69 6.92
N GLU A 139 8.48 17.76 6.66
CA GLU A 139 9.93 17.98 6.76
C GLU A 139 10.39 19.06 5.78
N LYS A 140 9.99 19.00 4.50
CA LYS A 140 10.31 20.05 3.52
C LYS A 140 9.77 21.42 3.94
N ARG A 141 8.56 21.48 4.50
CA ARG A 141 7.99 22.73 5.01
C ARG A 141 8.77 23.26 6.21
N ALA A 142 9.15 22.39 7.14
CA ALA A 142 9.95 22.77 8.30
C ALA A 142 11.33 23.29 7.89
N GLN A 143 11.99 22.63 6.92
CA GLN A 143 13.25 23.07 6.33
C GLN A 143 13.12 24.47 5.69
N ARG A 144 12.05 24.71 4.91
CA ARG A 144 11.81 26.03 4.30
C ARG A 144 11.59 27.13 5.34
N ILE A 145 10.85 26.84 6.42
CA ILE A 145 10.63 27.79 7.50
C ILE A 145 11.93 28.09 8.24
N ALA A 146 12.74 27.06 8.55
CA ALA A 146 14.03 27.23 9.19
C ALA A 146 14.99 28.07 8.33
N GLU A 147 15.01 27.84 7.01
CA GLU A 147 15.84 28.61 6.08
C GLU A 147 15.41 30.09 6.03
N LEU A 148 14.10 30.35 5.94
CA LEU A 148 13.56 31.72 6.01
C LEU A 148 13.96 32.43 7.32
N GLN A 149 13.90 31.74 8.45
CA GLN A 149 14.31 32.30 9.74
C GLN A 149 15.82 32.57 9.79
N ARG A 150 16.63 31.70 9.21
CA ARG A 150 18.10 31.87 9.13
C ARG A 150 18.45 33.12 8.32
N VAL A 151 17.90 33.24 7.11
CA VAL A 151 18.19 34.37 6.22
C VAL A 151 17.60 35.68 6.74
N ALA A 152 16.51 35.62 7.51
CA ALA A 152 15.93 36.80 8.17
C ALA A 152 16.85 37.39 9.27
N GLN A 153 17.75 36.60 9.84
CA GLN A 153 18.73 37.09 10.82
C GLN A 153 20.01 37.64 10.18
N LEU A 154 20.22 37.41 8.88
CA LEU A 154 21.37 37.92 8.17
C LEU A 154 21.26 39.44 7.99
N LYS A 155 22.40 40.12 8.09
CA LYS A 155 22.49 41.53 7.73
C LYS A 155 22.66 41.67 6.21
N PRO A 156 22.01 42.66 5.56
CA PRO A 156 22.26 42.97 4.16
C PRO A 156 23.75 43.17 3.86
N CYS A 157 24.20 42.63 2.73
CA CYS A 157 25.58 42.73 2.25
C CYS A 157 25.73 43.62 1.02
N LEU A 158 24.72 43.64 0.13
CA LEU A 158 24.72 44.41 -1.11
C LEU A 158 23.41 45.18 -1.28
N VAL A 159 23.47 46.29 -2.01
CA VAL A 159 22.30 47.03 -2.49
C VAL A 159 22.33 47.07 -4.01
N VAL A 160 21.16 46.89 -4.62
CA VAL A 160 21.02 46.96 -6.07
C VAL A 160 20.98 48.42 -6.49
N ALA A 161 22.06 48.90 -7.11
CA ALA A 161 22.20 50.29 -7.53
C ALA A 161 21.59 50.53 -8.92
N LYS A 162 21.76 49.56 -9.82
CA LYS A 162 21.24 49.63 -11.18
C LYS A 162 20.87 48.24 -11.69
N VAL A 163 19.79 48.17 -12.45
CA VAL A 163 19.41 46.99 -13.23
C VAL A 163 19.18 47.47 -14.67
N ASP A 164 19.82 46.82 -15.63
CA ASP A 164 19.65 47.12 -17.05
C ASP A 164 18.43 46.39 -17.63
N ALA A 165 17.76 47.02 -18.58
CA ALA A 165 16.56 46.45 -19.22
C ALA A 165 16.91 45.23 -20.08
N ASN A 166 16.03 44.22 -20.09
CA ASN A 166 16.22 42.93 -20.75
C ASN A 166 17.49 42.19 -20.27
N SER A 167 17.91 42.45 -19.03
CA SER A 167 19.02 41.73 -18.41
C SER A 167 18.51 40.50 -17.65
N PRO A 168 19.35 39.47 -17.46
CA PRO A 168 18.98 38.31 -16.65
C PRO A 168 18.60 38.67 -15.20
N ALA A 169 19.15 39.77 -14.66
CA ALA A 169 18.77 40.29 -13.35
C ALA A 169 17.34 40.87 -13.33
N GLU A 170 16.94 41.61 -14.38
CA GLU A 170 15.56 42.11 -14.50
C GLU A 170 14.57 40.97 -14.70
N GLU A 171 14.91 39.98 -15.54
CA GLU A 171 14.08 38.79 -15.80
C GLU A 171 13.85 37.96 -14.55
N ALA A 172 14.86 37.87 -13.68
CA ALA A 172 14.73 37.26 -12.36
C ALA A 172 13.91 38.08 -11.36
N GLY A 173 13.54 39.32 -11.69
CA GLY A 173 12.74 40.22 -10.83
C GLY A 173 13.57 41.09 -9.88
N LEU A 174 14.88 41.23 -10.11
CA LEU A 174 15.72 42.13 -9.31
C LEU A 174 15.38 43.58 -9.66
N SER A 175 15.23 44.44 -8.66
CA SER A 175 14.96 45.87 -8.85
C SER A 175 15.90 46.75 -8.04
N VAL A 176 16.08 47.98 -8.53
CA VAL A 176 16.89 49.01 -7.86
C VAL A 176 16.36 49.26 -6.44
N GLY A 177 17.27 49.39 -5.48
CA GLY A 177 16.98 49.60 -4.06
C GLY A 177 16.75 48.31 -3.26
N MET A 178 16.68 47.13 -3.90
CA MET A 178 16.64 45.87 -3.16
C MET A 178 17.94 45.62 -2.40
N ARG A 179 17.82 45.04 -1.21
CA ARG A 179 18.95 44.71 -0.33
C ARG A 179 19.18 43.20 -0.35
N VAL A 180 20.36 42.78 -0.78
CA VAL A 180 20.75 41.37 -0.84
C VAL A 180 21.26 40.94 0.53
N LEU A 181 20.72 39.84 1.05
CA LEU A 181 21.12 39.20 2.30
C LEU A 181 22.17 38.11 2.06
N GLN A 182 21.96 37.30 1.02
CA GLN A 182 22.84 36.21 0.64
C GLN A 182 22.77 36.00 -0.88
N TYR A 183 23.92 35.81 -1.51
CA TYR A 183 24.03 35.54 -2.94
C TYR A 183 24.69 34.17 -3.16
N GLY A 184 23.91 33.16 -3.57
CA GLY A 184 24.42 31.79 -3.63
C GLY A 184 24.96 31.35 -2.28
N VAL A 185 26.26 31.06 -2.21
CA VAL A 185 26.98 30.75 -0.96
C VAL A 185 27.57 31.97 -0.24
N ILE A 186 27.59 33.14 -0.89
CA ILE A 186 28.27 34.33 -0.40
C ILE A 186 27.38 35.07 0.59
N THR A 187 27.87 35.18 1.83
CA THR A 187 27.27 36.00 2.87
C THR A 187 28.11 37.26 3.09
N ARG A 188 27.64 38.17 3.95
CA ARG A 188 28.37 39.37 4.36
C ARG A 188 29.81 39.08 4.82
N THR A 189 30.04 37.94 5.47
CA THR A 189 31.37 37.53 5.96
C THR A 189 32.35 37.31 4.81
N GLU A 190 31.99 36.51 3.81
CA GLU A 190 32.81 36.25 2.62
C GLU A 190 33.01 37.53 1.79
N LEU A 191 31.96 38.35 1.66
CA LEU A 191 32.06 39.63 0.95
C LEU A 191 33.00 40.62 1.67
N ASN A 192 33.10 40.56 3.00
CA ASN A 192 34.05 41.36 3.77
C ASN A 192 35.50 40.86 3.62
N ALA A 193 35.71 39.56 3.41
CA ALA A 193 37.04 38.98 3.26
C ALA A 193 37.60 39.12 1.84
N GLU A 194 36.80 38.79 0.82
CA GLU A 194 37.23 38.72 -0.59
C GLU A 194 36.69 39.86 -1.47
N GLY A 195 35.77 40.68 -0.94
CA GLY A 195 35.18 41.79 -1.68
C GLY A 195 34.28 41.37 -2.84
N LEU A 196 34.02 42.30 -3.76
CA LEU A 196 33.16 42.08 -4.94
C LEU A 196 33.72 41.04 -5.93
N GLN A 197 34.99 40.64 -5.80
CA GLN A 197 35.58 39.57 -6.62
C GLN A 197 34.97 38.20 -6.31
N ALA A 198 34.63 37.91 -5.06
CA ALA A 198 33.95 36.66 -4.71
C ALA A 198 32.62 36.52 -5.47
N LEU A 199 31.85 37.61 -5.53
CA LEU A 199 30.59 37.66 -6.25
C LEU A 199 30.78 37.41 -7.76
N ALA A 200 31.78 38.04 -8.37
CA ALA A 200 32.10 37.84 -9.77
C ALA A 200 32.53 36.38 -10.06
N ARG A 201 33.31 35.77 -9.16
CA ARG A 201 33.73 34.36 -9.27
C ARG A 201 32.54 33.42 -9.19
N GLU A 202 31.66 33.59 -8.22
CA GLU A 202 30.44 32.78 -8.05
C GLU A 202 29.53 32.89 -9.26
N THR A 203 29.34 34.10 -9.76
CA THR A 203 28.52 34.37 -10.95
C THR A 203 29.09 33.74 -12.21
N ALA A 204 30.42 33.78 -12.37
CA ALA A 204 31.10 33.15 -13.51
C ALA A 204 31.13 31.62 -13.41
N ALA A 205 31.22 31.07 -12.19
CA ALA A 205 31.20 29.62 -11.96
C ALA A 205 29.83 29.01 -12.31
N HIS A 206 28.74 29.76 -12.11
CA HIS A 206 27.38 29.37 -12.42
C HIS A 206 26.85 29.99 -13.73
N GLU A 207 27.70 30.21 -14.74
CA GLU A 207 27.22 30.63 -16.08
C GLU A 207 26.29 29.56 -16.67
N GLY A 208 25.02 29.93 -16.88
CA GLY A 208 23.94 29.04 -17.34
C GLY A 208 23.24 28.25 -16.24
N GLU A 209 23.65 28.38 -14.98
CA GLU A 209 23.07 27.68 -13.84
C GLU A 209 22.30 28.64 -12.90
N PRO A 210 21.22 28.20 -12.25
CA PRO A 210 20.46 29.04 -11.34
C PRO A 210 21.20 29.29 -10.01
N ILE A 211 21.38 30.56 -9.67
CA ILE A 211 21.88 31.04 -8.38
C ILE A 211 20.70 31.53 -7.55
N VAL A 212 20.54 30.96 -6.35
CA VAL A 212 19.55 31.42 -5.38
C VAL A 212 20.07 32.64 -4.63
N VAL A 213 19.29 33.71 -4.61
CA VAL A 213 19.63 34.97 -3.95
C VAL A 213 18.50 35.40 -3.04
N TRP A 214 18.84 35.65 -1.78
CA TRP A 214 17.91 36.15 -0.78
C TRP A 214 17.96 37.67 -0.73
N VAL A 215 16.83 38.31 -0.94
CA VAL A 215 16.71 39.76 -0.98
C VAL A 215 15.59 40.27 -0.08
N ARG A 216 15.67 41.55 0.28
CA ARG A 216 14.63 42.32 0.94
C ARG A 216 14.23 43.50 0.09
N LYS A 217 12.93 43.80 0.08
CA LYS A 217 12.43 45.01 -0.57
C LYS A 217 12.80 46.22 0.30
N PRO A 218 13.00 47.40 -0.30
CA PRO A 218 13.27 48.63 0.44
C PRO A 218 12.04 49.19 1.18
N SER A 219 10.90 48.50 1.20
CA SER A 219 9.65 49.01 1.80
C SER A 219 9.54 48.60 3.27
N GLU A 220 9.25 49.56 4.15
CA GLU A 220 9.08 49.33 5.60
C GLU A 220 7.93 48.36 5.95
N LEU A 221 6.98 48.12 5.04
CA LEU A 221 5.84 47.23 5.29
C LEU A 221 6.15 45.73 5.05
N GLU A 222 7.21 45.39 4.30
CA GLU A 222 7.57 44.01 3.94
C GLU A 222 9.08 43.77 4.20
N ASP A 223 9.46 43.51 5.45
CA ASP A 223 10.85 43.16 5.84
C ASP A 223 11.16 41.66 5.71
N ASP A 224 10.18 40.85 5.29
CA ASP A 224 10.38 39.42 5.08
C ASP A 224 11.32 39.16 3.89
N PRO A 225 12.41 38.40 4.08
CA PRO A 225 13.27 37.97 2.99
C PRO A 225 12.48 37.14 1.97
N PHE A 226 12.75 37.36 0.69
CA PHE A 226 12.24 36.50 -0.37
C PHE A 226 13.39 35.98 -1.24
N GLU A 227 13.14 34.79 -1.79
CA GLU A 227 14.07 34.05 -2.64
C GLU A 227 13.88 34.51 -4.09
N LEU A 228 14.97 34.91 -4.75
CA LEU A 228 15.04 35.14 -6.19
C LEU A 228 16.02 34.15 -6.81
N VAL A 229 15.74 33.71 -8.02
CA VAL A 229 16.61 32.81 -8.77
C VAL A 229 17.19 33.57 -9.96
N LEU A 230 18.48 33.88 -9.90
CA LEU A 230 19.23 34.53 -10.97
C LEU A 230 19.90 33.47 -11.83
N VAL A 231 19.79 33.58 -13.15
CA VAL A 231 20.53 32.70 -14.08
C VAL A 231 21.55 33.55 -14.82
N PRO A 232 22.85 33.51 -14.46
CA PRO A 232 23.88 34.26 -15.16
C PRO A 232 24.02 33.76 -16.59
N GLN A 233 23.83 34.63 -17.57
CA GLN A 233 23.97 34.29 -18.98
C GLN A 233 24.46 35.48 -19.79
N ARG A 234 25.09 35.20 -20.93
CA ARG A 234 25.47 36.28 -21.86
C ARG A 234 24.21 36.93 -22.41
N TRP A 235 24.17 38.25 -22.36
CA TRP A 235 23.05 39.08 -22.80
C TRP A 235 23.57 40.25 -23.65
N GLN A 236 22.70 41.15 -24.09
CA GLN A 236 23.07 42.23 -25.02
C GLN A 236 23.96 43.32 -24.39
N GLY A 237 24.08 43.36 -23.06
CA GLY A 237 24.94 44.30 -22.35
C GLY A 237 26.23 43.68 -21.83
N ALA A 238 26.87 44.38 -20.88
CA ALA A 238 28.14 43.96 -20.32
C ALA A 238 27.95 42.91 -19.21
N GLY A 239 28.79 41.88 -19.21
CA GLY A 239 28.81 40.84 -18.17
C GLY A 239 27.72 39.78 -18.32
N LEU A 240 27.40 39.09 -17.23
CA LEU A 240 26.50 37.92 -17.21
C LEU A 240 25.12 38.17 -16.57
N LEU A 241 24.91 39.29 -15.89
CA LEU A 241 23.66 39.56 -15.16
C LEU A 241 23.03 40.91 -15.48
N GLY A 242 23.83 41.92 -15.86
CA GLY A 242 23.33 43.26 -16.16
C GLY A 242 22.80 44.04 -14.96
N CYS A 243 23.41 43.85 -13.78
CA CYS A 243 23.12 44.63 -12.58
C CYS A 243 24.40 45.22 -11.98
N ALA A 244 24.28 46.42 -11.41
CA ALA A 244 25.30 47.03 -10.55
C ALA A 244 24.91 46.80 -9.09
N LEU A 245 25.82 46.19 -8.33
CA LEU A 245 25.64 45.83 -6.93
C LEU A 245 26.70 46.56 -6.11
N ASP A 246 26.25 47.41 -5.20
CA ASP A 246 27.13 48.16 -4.31
C ASP A 246 27.14 47.52 -2.92
N LYS A 247 28.30 47.52 -2.27
CA LYS A 247 28.44 47.01 -0.90
C LYS A 247 27.69 47.92 0.07
N VAL A 248 26.90 47.33 0.96
CA VAL A 248 26.28 48.09 2.07
C VAL A 248 27.35 48.35 3.12
N GLU A 249 27.79 49.61 3.24
CA GLU A 249 28.61 50.06 4.37
C GLU A 249 27.71 50.15 5.61
N ASP A 250 28.19 49.66 6.77
CA ASP A 250 27.42 49.81 8.02
C ASP A 250 27.29 51.31 8.28
N GLU A 251 26.07 51.83 8.30
CA GLU A 251 25.77 53.03 9.08
C GLU A 251 26.11 52.72 10.53
N THR A 252 27.27 53.19 10.95
CA THR A 252 27.67 53.33 12.35
C THR A 252 26.56 54.08 13.08
N ALA A 253 25.89 53.38 14.00
CA ALA A 253 25.24 54.00 15.15
C ALA A 253 26.27 54.19 16.26
#